data_AF-A0A1H2IIX5-F1
#
_entry.id   AF-A0A1H2IIX5-F1
#
_cell.length_a   1.000
_cell.length_b   1.000
_cell.length_c   1.000
_cell.angle_alpha   90.00
_cell.angle_beta   90.00
_cell.angle_gamma   90.00
#
_symmetry.space_group_name_H-M   'P 1'
#
loop_
_entity.id
_entity.type
_entity.pdbx_description
1 polymer ?
#
loop_
_entity_poly.entity_id
_entity_poly.type
_entity_poly.pdbx_seq_one_letter_code
_entity_poly.pdbx_strand_id
1 'polypeptide(L)'
;MDPRLQPQTPDVDPMVTTAVMNVRDRFGAEGLRDLMALAQMELRNVEAAEQRLAALAEPAVAAEPEPVDSADTQAWLAYTEAAPDHEDDRR
;
A
#
# COMPACT_ATOMS: atom_id res chain seq x y z
N MET A 1 38.60 -15.86 22.33
CA MET A 1 37.44 -15.06 21.91
C MET A 1 36.89 -15.69 20.65
N ASP A 2 35.66 -16.20 20.67
CA ASP A 2 35.02 -16.83 19.51
C ASP A 2 34.56 -15.73 18.53
N PRO A 3 35.05 -15.72 17.26
CA PRO A 3 34.69 -14.69 16.29
C PRO A 3 33.20 -14.66 15.92
N ARG A 4 32.43 -15.71 16.27
CA ARG A 4 30.98 -15.80 16.03
C ARG A 4 30.13 -15.06 17.08
N LEU A 5 30.75 -14.56 18.14
CA LEU A 5 30.09 -13.75 19.18
C LEU A 5 30.21 -12.24 18.91
N GLN A 6 30.83 -11.84 17.79
CA GLN A 6 30.80 -10.45 17.37
C GLN A 6 29.38 -10.11 16.93
N PRO A 7 28.72 -9.10 17.55
CA PRO A 7 27.43 -8.64 17.06
C PRO A 7 27.63 -8.20 15.62
N GLN A 8 26.93 -8.87 14.70
CA GLN A 8 26.87 -8.43 13.31
C GLN A 8 26.33 -7.01 13.34
N THR A 9 27.18 -6.03 13.06
CA THR A 9 26.72 -4.65 12.91
C THR A 9 25.73 -4.66 11.75
N PRO A 10 24.45 -4.32 11.99
CA PRO A 10 23.48 -4.25 10.92
C PRO A 10 24.00 -3.30 9.84
N ASP A 11 23.73 -3.61 8.57
CA ASP A 11 24.04 -2.73 7.46
C ASP A 11 23.08 -1.52 7.54
N VAL A 12 23.47 -0.54 8.36
CA VAL A 12 22.67 0.66 8.63
C VAL A 12 23.12 1.75 7.68
N ASP A 13 22.15 2.37 7.00
CA ASP A 13 22.38 3.48 6.10
C ASP A 13 23.29 4.55 6.75
N PRO A 14 24.34 5.04 6.06
CA PRO A 14 25.27 6.03 6.60
C PRO A 14 24.60 7.30 7.13
N MET A 15 23.48 7.71 6.53
CA MET A 15 22.69 8.85 6.99
C MET A 15 22.08 8.60 8.37
N VAL A 16 21.52 7.40 8.59
CA VAL A 16 20.95 7.01 9.89
C VAL A 16 22.05 6.93 10.94
N THR A 17 23.18 6.33 10.60
CA THR A 17 24.36 6.28 11.49
C THR A 17 24.81 7.69 11.89
N THR A 18 24.91 8.60 10.92
CA THR A 18 25.31 9.99 11.14
C THR A 18 24.32 10.73 12.05
N ALA A 19 23.01 10.55 11.83
CA ALA A 19 21.97 11.15 12.66
C ALA A 19 22.06 10.68 14.12
N VAL A 20 22.22 9.37 14.35
CA VAL A 20 22.36 8.79 15.70
C VAL A 20 23.61 9.31 16.40
N MET A 21 24.75 9.40 15.69
CA MET A 21 25.97 9.97 16.25
C MET A 21 25.79 11.44 16.64
N ASN A 22 25.18 12.25 15.78
CA ASN A 22 24.91 13.66 16.07
C ASN A 22 24.01 13.85 17.31
N VAL A 23 22.99 12.99 17.48
CA VAL A 23 22.12 13.02 18.66
C VAL A 23 22.89 12.62 19.92
N ARG A 24 23.67 11.53 19.86
CA ARG A 24 24.53 11.10 20.97
C ARG A 24 25.50 12.21 21.38
N ASP A 25 26.15 12.86 20.43
CA ASP A 25 27.21 13.82 20.71
C ASP A 25 26.65 15.14 21.29
N ARG A 26 25.39 15.48 20.99
CA ARG A 26 24.74 16.70 21.51
C ARG A 26 23.92 16.49 22.77
N PHE A 27 23.26 15.34 22.91
CA PHE A 27 22.26 15.08 23.95
C PHE A 27 22.61 13.86 24.83
N GLY A 28 23.70 13.16 24.53
CA GLY A 28 24.15 12.00 25.30
C GLY A 28 23.17 10.83 25.28
N ALA A 29 23.19 10.05 26.35
CA ALA A 29 22.36 8.85 26.49
C ALA A 29 20.86 9.18 26.63
N GLU A 30 20.49 10.35 27.14
CA GLU A 30 19.10 10.77 27.26
C GLU A 30 18.48 11.00 25.87
N GLY A 31 19.13 11.79 25.00
CA GLY A 31 18.63 11.99 23.65
C GLY A 31 18.59 10.71 22.80
N LEU A 32 19.46 9.74 23.06
CA LEU A 32 19.37 8.42 22.43
C LEU A 32 18.13 7.63 22.88
N ARG A 33 17.75 7.72 24.16
CA ARG A 33 16.52 7.09 24.66
C ARG A 33 15.28 7.73 24.04
N ASP A 34 15.28 9.06 23.93
CA ASP A 34 14.18 9.79 23.27
C ASP A 34 14.07 9.42 21.79
N LEU A 35 15.20 9.35 21.09
CA LEU A 35 15.25 8.92 19.69
C LEU A 35 14.73 7.48 19.53
N MET A 36 15.08 6.57 20.43
CA MET A 36 14.54 5.21 20.43
C MET A 36 13.03 5.18 20.69
N ALA A 37 12.53 5.99 21.62
CA ALA A 37 11.11 6.06 21.92
C ALA A 37 10.30 6.57 20.70
N LEU A 38 10.80 7.60 20.02
CA LEU A 38 10.20 8.11 18.79
C LEU A 38 10.25 7.09 17.65
N ALA A 39 11.41 6.45 17.44
CA ALA A 39 11.54 5.42 16.39
C ALA A 39 10.58 4.24 16.61
N GLN A 40 10.42 3.79 17.86
CA GLN A 40 9.45 2.74 18.21
C GLN A 40 8.00 3.18 18.00
N MET A 41 7.68 4.45 18.26
CA MET A 41 6.36 4.99 17.98
C MET A 41 6.07 4.99 16.48
N GLU A 42 7.02 5.45 15.67
CA GLU A 42 6.84 5.48 14.22
C GLU A 42 6.75 4.08 13.62
N LEU A 43 7.53 3.12 14.12
CA LEU A 43 7.41 1.73 13.68
C LEU A 43 6.00 1.18 13.90
N ARG A 44 5.41 1.40 15.08
CA ARG A 44 4.02 1.01 15.36
C ARG A 44 3.02 1.69 14.42
N ASN A 45 3.24 2.96 14.09
CA ASN A 45 2.37 3.70 13.16
C ASN A 45 2.42 3.09 11.75
N VAL A 46 3.62 2.75 11.27
CA VAL A 46 3.83 2.10 9.97
C VAL A 46 3.18 0.72 9.95
N GLU A 47 3.44 -0.12 10.95
CA GLU A 47 2.83 -1.45 11.06
C GLU A 47 1.28 -1.37 11.06
N ALA A 48 0.70 -0.42 11.79
CA ALA A 48 -0.73 -0.20 11.80
C ALA A 48 -1.26 0.32 10.45
N ALA A 49 -0.47 1.09 9.69
CA ALA A 49 -0.81 1.52 8.35
C ALA A 49 -0.75 0.37 7.34
N GLU A 50 0.27 -0.49 7.43
CA GLU A 50 0.42 -1.69 6.60
C GLU A 50 -0.72 -2.68 6.84
N GLN A 51 -1.12 -2.91 8.09
CA GLN A 51 -2.29 -3.74 8.41
C GLN A 51 -3.58 -3.18 7.80
N ARG A 52 -3.79 -1.86 7.85
CA ARG A 52 -4.95 -1.20 7.22
C ARG A 52 -4.91 -1.35 5.71
N LEU A 53 -3.73 -1.22 5.10
CA LEU A 53 -3.56 -1.41 3.66
C LEU A 53 -3.83 -2.86 3.25
N ALA A 54 -3.32 -3.83 4.01
CA ALA A 54 -3.56 -5.25 3.78
C ALA A 54 -5.07 -5.59 3.86
N ALA A 55 -5.78 -5.02 4.83
CA ALA A 55 -7.23 -5.20 4.96
C ALA A 55 -8.04 -4.62 3.78
N LEU A 56 -7.52 -3.59 3.10
CA LEU A 56 -8.12 -3.03 1.88
C LEU A 56 -7.73 -3.82 0.63
N ALA A 57 -6.58 -4.50 0.66
CA ALA A 57 -6.04 -5.26 -0.47
C ALA A 57 -6.60 -6.68 -0.56
N GLU A 58 -7.17 -7.21 0.53
CA GLU A 58 -8.01 -8.40 0.46
C GLU A 58 -9.21 -8.08 -0.44
N PRO A 59 -9.33 -8.67 -1.65
CA PRO A 59 -10.56 -8.55 -2.40
C PRO A 59 -11.64 -9.13 -1.50
N ALA A 60 -12.65 -8.32 -1.17
CA ALA A 60 -13.83 -8.77 -0.46
C ALA A 60 -14.20 -10.15 -1.00
N VAL A 61 -14.00 -11.18 -0.18
CA VAL A 61 -14.27 -12.57 -0.54
C VAL A 61 -15.65 -12.57 -1.16
N ALA A 62 -15.65 -12.88 -2.47
CA ALA A 62 -16.79 -12.88 -3.38
C ALA A 62 -18.13 -12.70 -2.66
N ALA A 63 -18.62 -11.45 -2.61
CA ALA A 63 -20.07 -11.29 -2.70
C ALA A 63 -20.45 -12.08 -3.95
N GLU A 64 -21.26 -13.13 -3.77
CA GLU A 64 -21.80 -13.91 -4.88
C GLU A 64 -22.20 -12.93 -5.97
N PRO A 65 -21.76 -13.11 -7.22
CA PRO A 65 -22.18 -12.22 -8.28
C PRO A 65 -23.70 -12.27 -8.29
N GLU A 66 -24.33 -11.18 -7.83
CA GLU A 66 -25.74 -10.90 -8.06
C GLU A 66 -25.99 -11.26 -9.53
N PRO A 67 -27.02 -12.08 -9.84
CA PRO A 67 -27.27 -12.47 -11.21
C PRO A 67 -27.38 -11.18 -12.03
N VAL A 68 -26.36 -10.93 -12.85
CA VAL A 68 -26.27 -9.69 -13.63
C VAL A 68 -27.52 -9.68 -14.50
N ASP A 69 -28.47 -8.78 -14.19
CA ASP A 69 -29.65 -8.58 -15.01
C ASP A 69 -29.18 -7.97 -16.33
N SER A 70 -28.85 -8.86 -17.26
CA SER A 70 -28.32 -8.49 -18.56
C SER A 70 -29.37 -7.83 -19.44
N ALA A 71 -30.63 -7.72 -18.99
CA ALA A 71 -31.71 -7.10 -19.75
C ALA A 71 -31.34 -5.69 -20.23
N ASP A 72 -30.72 -4.87 -19.36
CA ASP A 72 -30.33 -3.51 -19.73
C ASP A 72 -29.20 -3.47 -20.76
N THR A 73 -28.27 -4.43 -20.68
CA THR A 73 -27.19 -4.57 -21.66
C THR A 73 -27.73 -5.06 -23.00
N GLN A 74 -28.65 -6.02 -22.99
CA GLN A 74 -29.30 -6.54 -24.19
C GLN A 74 -30.21 -5.49 -24.85
N ALA A 75 -30.92 -4.69 -24.07
CA ALA A 75 -31.72 -3.57 -24.57
C ALA A 75 -30.86 -2.50 -25.24
N TRP A 76 -29.69 -2.19 -24.66
CA TRP A 76 -28.76 -1.22 -25.24
C TRP A 76 -28.11 -1.72 -26.54
N LEU A 77 -27.72 -3.00 -26.59
CA LEU A 77 -27.20 -3.63 -27.82
C LEU A 77 -28.24 -3.64 -28.94
N ALA A 78 -29.49 -4.02 -28.63
CA ALA A 78 -30.58 -4.01 -29.61
C ALA A 78 -30.89 -2.61 -30.15
N TYR A 79 -30.82 -1.58 -29.30
CA TYR A 79 -31.02 -0.19 -29.74
C TYR A 79 -29.89 0.31 -30.65
N THR A 80 -28.64 -0.07 -30.35
CA THR A 80 -27.45 0.38 -31.10
C THR A 80 -27.24 -0.38 -32.42
N GLU A 81 -27.68 -1.64 -32.50
CA GLU A 81 -27.64 -2.46 -33.72
C GLU A 81 -28.83 -2.16 -34.65
N ALA A 82 -29.91 -1.55 -34.15
CA ALA A 82 -31.09 -1.14 -34.92
C ALA A 82 -30.93 0.23 -35.63
N ALA A 83 -29.72 0.65 -35.97
CA ALA A 83 -29.55 1.77 -36.90
C ALA A 83 -30.21 1.40 -38.24
N PRO A 84 -31.19 2.18 -38.74
CA PRO A 84 -31.82 1.84 -40.00
C PRO A 84 -30.82 2.09 -41.14
N ASP A 85 -30.54 1.05 -41.93
CA ASP A 85 -30.09 1.22 -43.31
C ASP A 85 -31.21 1.94 -44.07
N HIS A 86 -31.21 3.27 -43.98
CA HIS A 86 -32.03 4.15 -44.80
C HIS A 86 -31.17 4.72 -45.92
N GLU A 87 -30.56 3.83 -46.69
CA GLU A 87 -30.10 4.11 -48.06
C GLU A 87 -30.82 3.16 -48.99
N ASP A 88 -31.98 3.58 -49.49
CA ASP A 88 -32.44 3.44 -50.89
C ASP A 88 -33.97 3.57 -50.94
N ASP A 89 -34.47 4.77 -51.25
CA ASP A 89 -35.31 4.96 -52.43
C ASP A 89 -35.72 6.44 -52.56
N ARG A 90 -35.17 7.13 -53.56
CA ARG A 90 -35.89 8.00 -54.50
C ARG A 90 -34.91 8.78 -55.38
N ARG A 91 -34.72 8.25 -56.59
CA ARG A 91 -34.46 9.04 -57.80
C ARG A 91 -35.63 9.98 -58.10
#